data_AF-A0A227J452-F1
#
_entry.id   AF-A0A227J452-F1
#
_cell.length_a   1.000
_cell.length_b   1.000
_cell.length_c   1.000
_cell.angle_alpha   90.00
_cell.angle_beta   90.00
_cell.angle_gamma   90.00
#
_symmetry.space_group_name_H-M   'P 1'
#
loop_
_entity.id
_entity.type
_entity.pdbx_description
1 polymer ?
#
loop_
_entity_poly.entity_id
_entity_poly.type
_entity_poly.pdbx_seq_one_letter_code
_entity_poly.pdbx_strand_id
1 'polypeptide(L)'
;AANALLLSPGAVQVYYGDEVGRNIGPYADDFHQGTRSDMVWKLSDDKQALLKHWQTLGQFRQAHPAIGAGQHRVIEQEGAYVFSRSLGNDKVVVAFVGRDK
;
A
#
# COMPACT_ATOMS: atom_id res chain seq x y z
N ALA A 1 3.63 -5.06 -0.43
CA ALA A 1 2.76 -4.61 0.67
C ALA A 1 1.95 -3.37 0.28
N ALA A 2 2.58 -2.23 -0.09
CA ALA A 2 1.92 -0.97 -0.40
C ALA A 2 0.70 -1.08 -1.34
N ASN A 3 0.84 -1.78 -2.49
CA ASN A 3 -0.25 -1.95 -3.46
C ASN A 3 -1.48 -2.60 -2.85
N ALA A 4 -1.29 -3.71 -2.11
CA ALA A 4 -2.40 -4.46 -1.53
C ALA A 4 -3.12 -3.65 -0.45
N LEU A 5 -2.38 -2.91 0.39
CA LEU A 5 -2.95 -2.06 1.43
C LEU A 5 -3.67 -0.85 0.83
N LEU A 6 -3.00 -0.06 -0.01
CA LEU A 6 -3.55 1.20 -0.53
C LEU A 6 -4.63 1.00 -1.61
N LEU A 7 -4.79 -0.20 -2.15
CA LEU A 7 -5.88 -0.56 -3.08
C LEU A 7 -7.00 -1.39 -2.40
N SER A 8 -6.93 -1.59 -1.09
CA SER A 8 -7.97 -2.28 -0.32
C SER A 8 -9.20 -1.39 -0.10
N PRO A 9 -10.40 -2.00 0.05
CA PRO A 9 -11.59 -1.25 0.46
C PRO A 9 -11.47 -0.74 1.91
N GLY A 10 -12.27 0.27 2.25
CA GLY A 10 -12.37 0.82 3.61
C GLY A 10 -11.34 1.90 3.93
N ALA A 11 -11.13 2.17 5.21
CA ALA A 11 -10.07 3.05 5.67
C ALA A 11 -8.74 2.29 5.74
N VAL A 12 -7.63 2.98 5.50
CA VAL A 12 -6.28 2.42 5.59
C VAL A 12 -5.46 3.26 6.54
N GLN A 13 -4.60 2.60 7.30
CA GLN A 13 -3.67 3.24 8.23
C GLN A 13 -2.27 2.75 7.91
N VAL A 14 -1.33 3.69 7.83
CA VAL A 14 0.10 3.43 7.60
C VAL A 14 0.84 3.84 8.86
N TYR A 15 1.73 2.98 9.35
CA TYR A 15 2.56 3.31 10.50
C TYR A 15 3.80 4.09 10.05
N TYR A 16 4.24 5.08 10.83
CA TYR A 16 5.31 5.98 10.40
C TYR A 16 6.58 5.19 10.06
N GLY A 17 7.17 5.48 8.91
CA GLY A 17 8.37 4.82 8.42
C GLY A 17 8.12 3.57 7.59
N ASP A 18 6.91 3.00 7.55
CA ASP A 18 6.59 1.89 6.64
C ASP A 18 6.74 2.31 5.17
N GLU A 19 6.44 3.58 4.88
CA GLU A 19 6.56 4.18 3.56
C GLU A 19 8.01 4.31 3.07
N VAL A 20 8.99 4.22 3.98
CA VAL A 20 10.43 4.20 3.69
C VAL A 20 11.11 2.89 4.11
N GLY A 21 10.33 1.88 4.50
CA GLY A 21 10.83 0.59 4.99
C GLY A 21 11.77 0.76 6.19
N ARG A 22 11.34 1.49 7.22
CA ARG A 22 12.08 1.72 8.45
C ARG A 22 12.41 0.39 9.14
N ASN A 23 13.65 0.25 9.58
CA ASN A 23 14.10 -0.95 10.26
C ASN A 23 13.57 -1.01 11.69
N ILE A 24 13.36 -2.22 12.20
CA ILE A 24 13.07 -2.45 13.61
C ILE A 24 14.25 -1.95 14.46
N GLY A 25 13.93 -1.29 15.56
CA GLY A 25 14.90 -0.86 16.57
C GLY A 25 15.40 -1.99 17.45
N PRO A 26 16.24 -1.67 18.45
CA PRO A 26 16.65 -2.65 19.44
C PRO A 26 15.44 -3.16 20.24
N TYR A 27 15.49 -4.44 20.61
CA TYR A 27 14.56 -5.03 21.56
C TYR A 27 15.15 -4.88 22.96
N ALA A 28 14.35 -4.42 23.92
CA ALA A 28 14.64 -4.56 25.34
C ALA A 28 13.62 -5.54 25.97
N ASP A 29 13.12 -5.22 27.16
CA ASP A 29 12.11 -5.99 27.90
C ASP A 29 10.68 -5.89 27.32
N ASP A 30 10.40 -4.87 26.50
CA ASP A 30 9.15 -4.75 25.74
C ASP A 30 9.33 -5.22 24.27
N PHE A 31 8.65 -6.31 23.92
CA PHE A 31 8.64 -6.89 22.56
C PHE A 31 8.20 -5.88 21.48
N HIS A 32 7.30 -4.96 21.81
CA HIS A 32 6.79 -3.97 20.86
C HIS A 32 7.69 -2.75 20.71
N GLN A 33 8.65 -2.54 21.62
CA GLN A 33 9.55 -1.37 21.59
C GLN A 33 10.28 -1.24 20.26
N GLY A 34 10.74 -2.37 19.69
CA GLY A 34 11.44 -2.38 18.40
C GLY A 34 10.64 -1.78 17.24
N THR A 35 9.30 -1.81 17.29
CA THR A 35 8.46 -1.20 16.25
C THR A 35 8.50 0.33 16.26
N ARG A 36 8.92 0.94 17.37
CA ARG A 36 8.92 2.39 17.62
C ARG A 36 10.31 3.03 17.46
N SER A 37 11.15 2.48 16.59
CA SER A 37 12.47 3.04 16.29
C SER A 37 12.41 4.44 15.65
N ASP A 38 13.54 5.14 15.68
CA ASP A 38 13.66 6.49 15.11
C ASP A 38 13.35 6.53 13.62
N MET A 39 12.73 7.63 13.20
CA MET A 39 12.45 7.87 11.79
C MET A 39 13.74 8.09 10.98
N VAL A 40 13.76 7.55 9.77
CA VAL A 40 14.88 7.73 8.83
C VAL A 40 14.68 9.02 8.04
N TRP A 41 15.35 10.10 8.45
CA TRP A 41 15.23 11.41 7.78
C TRP A 41 16.17 11.59 6.59
N LYS A 42 17.28 10.85 6.55
CA LYS A 42 18.22 10.82 5.42
C LYS A 42 18.00 9.53 4.64
N LEU A 43 17.28 9.64 3.52
CA LEU A 43 16.88 8.49 2.72
C LEU A 43 17.94 8.17 1.66
N SER A 44 18.31 6.90 1.54
CA SER A 44 19.00 6.39 0.36
C SER A 44 18.08 6.43 -0.87
N ASP A 45 18.66 6.34 -2.06
CA ASP A 45 17.92 6.36 -3.33
C ASP A 45 16.82 5.29 -3.37
N ASP A 46 17.10 4.07 -2.89
CA ASP A 46 16.11 2.99 -2.81
C ASP A 46 14.92 3.35 -1.89
N LYS A 47 15.19 3.99 -0.75
CA LYS A 47 14.13 4.41 0.19
C LYS A 47 13.33 5.59 -0.37
N GLN A 48 13.96 6.49 -1.12
CA GLN A 48 13.27 7.56 -1.82
C GLN A 48 12.38 7.00 -2.93
N ALA A 49 12.85 6.00 -3.69
CA ALA A 49 12.05 5.32 -4.70
C ALA A 49 10.85 4.61 -4.08
N LEU A 50 11.04 3.95 -2.93
CA LEU A 50 9.94 3.35 -2.17
C LEU A 50 8.93 4.41 -1.71
N LEU A 51 9.39 5.51 -1.11
CA LEU A 51 8.51 6.61 -0.69
C LEU A 51 7.70 7.17 -1.86
N LYS A 52 8.35 7.38 -3.01
CA LYS A 52 7.69 7.86 -4.23
C LYS A 52 6.60 6.89 -4.70
N HIS A 53 6.84 5.59 -4.60
CA HIS A 53 5.84 4.56 -4.90
C HIS A 53 4.62 4.65 -3.97
N TRP A 54 4.85 4.77 -2.66
CA TRP A 54 3.77 4.98 -1.68
C TRP A 54 2.97 6.26 -1.95
N GLN A 55 3.65 7.37 -2.24
CA GLN A 55 3.02 8.65 -2.59
C GLN A 55 2.18 8.53 -3.86
N THR A 56 2.68 7.84 -4.89
CA THR A 56 1.96 7.62 -6.15
C THR A 56 0.66 6.86 -5.90
N LEU A 57 0.71 5.79 -5.12
CA LEU A 57 -0.49 5.02 -4.75
C LEU A 57 -1.45 5.82 -3.86
N GLY A 58 -0.93 6.62 -2.93
CA GLY A 58 -1.73 7.49 -2.07
C GLY A 58 -2.50 8.55 -2.87
N GLN A 59 -1.81 9.21 -3.81
CA GLN A 59 -2.42 10.17 -4.73
C GLN A 59 -3.46 9.50 -5.63
N PHE A 60 -3.16 8.30 -6.16
CA PHE A 60 -4.12 7.52 -6.93
C PHE A 60 -5.37 7.19 -6.11
N ARG A 61 -5.21 6.68 -4.88
CA ARG A 61 -6.34 6.40 -3.99
C ARG A 61 -7.17 7.64 -3.68
N GLN A 62 -6.52 8.79 -3.47
CA GLN A 62 -7.20 10.06 -3.22
C GLN A 62 -8.00 10.52 -4.45
N ALA A 63 -7.45 10.35 -5.65
CA ALA A 63 -8.12 10.69 -6.90
C ALA A 63 -9.28 9.74 -7.25
N HIS A 64 -9.26 8.51 -6.73
CA HIS A 64 -10.24 7.47 -7.01
C HIS A 64 -10.95 6.94 -5.73
N PRO A 65 -11.96 7.67 -5.21
CA PRO A 65 -12.76 7.22 -4.07
C PRO A 65 -13.38 5.82 -4.23
N ALA A 66 -13.58 5.34 -5.47
CA ALA A 66 -14.05 3.99 -5.74
C ALA A 66 -13.16 2.91 -5.11
N ILE A 67 -11.86 3.15 -4.94
CA ILE A 67 -10.96 2.18 -4.30
C ILE A 67 -11.41 1.86 -2.87
N GLY A 68 -11.73 2.88 -2.08
CA GLY A 68 -12.10 2.74 -0.67
C GLY A 68 -13.59 2.45 -0.44
N ALA A 69 -14.47 3.14 -1.15
CA ALA A 69 -15.92 3.09 -0.92
C ALA A 69 -16.72 2.44 -2.06
N GLY A 70 -16.08 2.12 -3.19
CA GLY A 70 -16.74 1.54 -4.35
C GLY A 70 -17.04 0.06 -4.21
N GLN A 71 -17.97 -0.41 -5.03
CA GLN A 71 -18.35 -1.82 -5.11
C GLN A 71 -17.19 -2.65 -5.67
N HIS A 72 -16.82 -3.73 -4.96
CA HIS A 72 -15.83 -4.70 -5.42
C HIS A 72 -16.47 -5.71 -6.38
N ARG A 73 -15.88 -5.92 -7.55
CA ARG A 73 -16.23 -7.06 -8.42
C ARG A 73 -14.98 -7.74 -8.96
N VAL A 74 -14.84 -9.05 -8.72
CA VAL A 74 -13.77 -9.86 -9.30
C VAL A 74 -14.04 -10.06 -10.79
N ILE A 75 -12.97 -10.05 -11.59
CA ILE A 75 -12.97 -10.38 -13.01
C ILE A 75 -12.17 -11.67 -13.13
N GLU A 76 -12.83 -12.74 -13.56
CA GLU A 76 -12.19 -14.05 -13.71
C GLU A 76 -11.07 -13.97 -14.76
N GLN A 77 -9.85 -14.29 -14.35
CA GLN A 77 -8.68 -14.30 -15.21
C GLN A 77 -7.72 -15.39 -14.73
N GLU A 78 -7.30 -16.25 -15.65
CA GLU A 78 -6.30 -17.27 -15.35
C GLU A 78 -4.92 -16.62 -15.12
N GLY A 79 -4.22 -17.06 -14.08
CA GLY A 79 -2.86 -16.58 -13.75
C GLY A 79 -2.78 -15.19 -13.09
N ALA A 80 -3.90 -14.52 -12.82
CA ALA A 80 -3.90 -13.20 -12.21
C ALA A 80 -5.10 -12.99 -11.28
N TYR A 81 -4.94 -12.13 -10.27
CA TYR A 81 -6.06 -11.62 -9.50
C TYR A 81 -6.48 -10.27 -10.05
N VAL A 82 -7.62 -10.23 -10.75
CA VAL A 82 -8.14 -9.02 -11.39
C VAL A 82 -9.49 -8.65 -10.78
N PHE A 83 -9.69 -7.36 -10.52
CA PHE A 83 -10.95 -6.85 -10.00
C PHE A 83 -11.22 -5.43 -10.45
N SER A 84 -12.49 -5.02 -10.38
CA SER A 84 -12.90 -3.64 -10.52
C SER A 84 -13.43 -3.04 -9.21
N ARG A 85 -13.37 -1.71 -9.17
CA ARG A 85 -13.97 -0.85 -8.15
C ARG A 85 -14.79 0.20 -8.87
N SER A 86 -16.06 0.35 -8.50
CA SER A 86 -16.92 1.39 -9.07
C SER A 86 -17.69 2.15 -8.01
N LEU A 87 -17.69 3.48 -8.13
CA LEU A 87 -18.51 4.40 -7.34
C LEU A 87 -19.02 5.51 -8.25
N GLY A 88 -20.30 5.44 -8.65
CA GLY A 88 -20.87 6.35 -9.64
C GLY A 88 -20.12 6.28 -10.98
N ASN A 89 -19.53 7.40 -11.38
CA ASN A 89 -18.73 7.51 -12.61
C ASN A 89 -17.25 7.13 -12.43
N ASP A 90 -16.76 7.01 -11.19
CA ASP A 90 -15.40 6.60 -10.91
C ASP A 90 -15.28 5.07 -11.01
N LYS A 91 -14.39 4.60 -11.88
CA LYS A 91 -14.19 3.17 -12.17
C LYS A 91 -12.71 2.88 -12.30
N VAL A 92 -12.23 1.93 -11.50
CA VAL A 92 -10.85 1.46 -11.54
C VAL A 92 -10.84 -0.05 -11.77
N VAL A 93 -9.92 -0.52 -12.59
CA VAL A 93 -9.57 -1.94 -12.70
C VAL A 93 -8.15 -2.14 -12.18
N VAL A 94 -7.97 -3.13 -11.32
CA VAL A 94 -6.66 -3.51 -10.76
C VAL A 94 -6.38 -4.94 -11.15
N ALA A 95 -5.19 -5.18 -11.69
CA ALA A 95 -4.67 -6.52 -11.96
C ALA A 95 -3.42 -6.75 -11.12
N PHE A 96 -3.44 -7.81 -10.32
CA PHE A 96 -2.26 -8.31 -9.62
C PHE A 96 -1.81 -9.59 -10.30
N VAL A 97 -0.74 -9.47 -11.08
CA VAL A 97 -0.02 -10.58 -11.69
C VAL A 97 1.16 -10.86 -10.78
N GLY A 98 1.21 -12.05 -10.18
CA GLY A 98 2.35 -12.45 -9.35
C GLY A 98 3.64 -12.40 -10.16
N ARG A 99 4.80 -12.40 -9.49
CA ARG A 99 6.05 -12.68 -10.20
C ARG A 99 6.12 -14.17 -10.50
N ASP A 100 6.54 -14.52 -11.71
CA ASP A 100 7.00 -15.88 -11.99
C ASP A 100 8.11 -16.23 -11.00
N LYS A 101 8.04 -17.44 -10.45
CA LYS A 101 9.01 -17.94 -9.48
C LYS A 101 10.39 -18.10 -10.09
#